data_AF-A0A7X4JTN8-F1
#
_entry.id   AF-A0A7X4JTN8-F1
#
_cell.length_a   1.000
_cell.length_b   1.000
_cell.length_c   1.000
_cell.angle_alpha   90.00
_cell.angle_beta   90.00
_cell.angle_gamma   90.00
#
_symmetry.space_group_name_H-M   'P 1'
#
loop_
_entity.id
_entity.type
_entity.pdbx_description
1 polymer ?
#
loop_
_entity_poly.entity_id
_entity_poly.type
_entity_poly.pdbx_seq_one_letter_code
_entity_poly.pdbx_strand_id
1 'polypeptide(L)' 'MFISKMHLPRRTVLRGIGATVALPLLDCMVPALTATSRTAAAPVRRFGIFYVPNGMSMPYWSPKAEG' A
#
# COMPACT_ATOMS: atom_id res chain seq x y z
N MET A 1 -0.70 -27.57 29.10
CA MET A 1 -1.50 -26.91 28.04
C MET A 1 -2.26 -25.75 28.68
N PHE A 2 -1.93 -24.49 28.32
CA PHE A 2 -2.65 -23.32 28.83
C PHE A 2 -3.84 -23.06 27.91
N ILE A 3 -5.06 -23.22 28.42
CA ILE A 3 -6.28 -22.83 27.72
C ILE A 3 -6.66 -21.46 28.26
N SER A 4 -6.42 -20.43 27.45
CA SER A 4 -6.96 -19.10 27.69
C SER A 4 -8.45 -19.12 27.35
N LYS A 5 -9.33 -18.91 28.34
CA LYS A 5 -10.78 -18.70 28.14
C LYS A 5 -11.04 -17.32 27.53
N MET A 6 -10.41 -17.04 26.38
CA MET A 6 -10.64 -15.79 25.65
C MET A 6 -12.06 -15.76 25.10
N HIS A 7 -12.85 -14.81 25.59
CA HIS A 7 -14.18 -14.50 25.10
C HIS A 7 -14.23 -13.04 24.68
N LEU A 8 -14.46 -12.79 23.38
CA LEU A 8 -14.68 -11.43 22.87
C LEU A 8 -16.18 -11.08 22.97
N PRO A 9 -16.56 -10.02 23.71
CA PRO A 9 -17.96 -9.63 23.82
C PRO A 9 -18.54 -9.16 22.47
N ARG A 10 -19.77 -9.56 22.13
CA ARG A 10 -20.50 -9.12 20.91
C ARG A 10 -20.44 -7.59 20.71
N ARG A 11 -20.55 -6.83 21.80
CA ARG A 11 -20.54 -5.35 21.77
C ARG A 11 -19.19 -4.81 21.30
N THR A 12 -18.09 -5.45 21.67
CA THR A 12 -16.73 -5.07 21.25
C THR A 12 -16.57 -5.29 19.75
N VAL A 13 -17.05 -6.42 19.24
CA VAL A 13 -17.04 -6.71 17.79
C VAL A 13 -17.85 -5.66 17.03
N LEU A 14 -19.09 -5.41 17.43
CA LEU A 14 -19.98 -4.46 16.75
C LEU A 14 -19.44 -3.03 16.74
N ARG A 15 -18.73 -2.61 17.81
CA ARG A 15 -18.04 -1.29 17.85
C ARG A 15 -16.81 -1.25 16.94
N GLY A 16 -16.11 -2.38 16.76
CA GLY A 16 -14.91 -2.48 15.93
C GLY A 16 -15.17 -2.58 14.43
N ILE A 17 -16.36 -3.04 13.99
CA ILE A 17 -16.70 -3.17 12.55
C ILE A 17 -16.58 -1.83 11.80
N GLY A 18 -16.94 -0.71 12.42
CA GLY A 18 -16.76 0.61 11.81
C GLY A 18 -15.29 0.92 11.52
N ALA A 19 -14.38 0.49 12.41
CA ALA A 19 -12.95 0.68 12.25
C ALA A 19 -12.37 -0.16 11.11
N THR A 20 -12.90 -1.36 10.85
CA THR A 20 -12.42 -2.21 9.73
C THR A 20 -12.78 -1.65 8.36
N VAL A 21 -13.85 -0.85 8.26
CA VAL A 21 -14.24 -0.17 7.01
C VAL A 21 -13.46 1.13 6.82
N ALA A 22 -13.24 1.89 7.91
CA ALA A 22 -12.54 3.17 7.86
C ALA A 22 -11.01 3.03 7.73
N LEU A 23 -10.43 1.96 8.29
CA LEU A 23 -9.00 1.66 8.26
C LEU A 23 -8.77 0.30 7.60
N PRO A 24 -8.78 0.22 6.26
CA PRO A 24 -8.57 -1.04 5.54
C PRO A 24 -7.17 -1.64 5.78
N LEU A 25 -6.22 -0.87 6.31
CA LEU A 25 -4.89 -1.33 6.62
C LEU A 25 -4.40 -0.75 7.96
N LEU A 26 -4.06 -1.61 8.91
CA LEU A 26 -3.45 -1.24 10.19
C LEU A 26 -1.92 -1.46 10.11
N ASP A 27 -1.15 -0.69 10.88
CA ASP A 27 0.33 -0.85 10.93
C ASP A 27 0.75 -2.26 11.35
N CYS A 28 -0.01 -2.91 12.23
CA CYS A 28 0.23 -4.29 12.65
C CYS A 28 -0.05 -5.35 11.58
N MET A 29 -0.66 -4.96 10.44
CA MET A 29 -0.87 -5.85 9.29
C MET A 29 0.30 -5.83 8.30
N VAL A 30 1.33 -4.99 8.54
CA VAL A 30 2.56 -4.98 7.75
C VAL A 30 3.52 -6.04 8.31
N PRO A 31 3.96 -7.03 7.50
CA PRO A 31 4.92 -8.03 7.94
C PRO A 31 6.22 -7.39 8.45
N ALA A 32 6.63 -7.77 9.66
CA ALA A 32 7.86 -7.26 10.26
C ALA A 32 9.08 -7.57 9.38
N LEU A 33 10.05 -6.65 9.37
CA LEU A 33 11.31 -6.76 8.61
C LEU A 33 11.14 -6.95 7.09
N THR A 34 9.95 -6.70 6.54
CA THR A 34 9.70 -6.75 5.10
C THR A 34 9.70 -5.34 4.51
N ALA A 35 10.37 -5.15 3.37
CA ALA A 35 10.36 -3.87 2.68
C ALA A 35 8.92 -3.46 2.29
N THR A 36 8.49 -2.25 2.66
CA THR A 36 7.13 -1.74 2.40
C THR A 36 6.73 -1.78 0.93
N SER A 37 7.70 -1.65 0.01
CA SER A 37 7.46 -1.79 -1.43
C SER A 37 6.96 -3.18 -1.86
N ARG A 38 7.13 -4.19 -1.01
CA ARG A 38 6.71 -5.58 -1.24
C ARG A 38 5.45 -5.96 -0.46
N THR A 39 4.81 -5.03 0.22
CA THR A 39 3.61 -5.30 1.03
C THR A 39 2.38 -4.60 0.44
N ALA A 40 1.19 -5.01 0.88
CA ALA A 40 -0.06 -4.32 0.54
C ALA A 40 -0.12 -2.87 1.07
N ALA A 41 0.82 -2.49 1.94
CA ALA A 41 0.99 -1.13 2.43
C ALA A 41 1.74 -0.21 1.45
N ALA A 42 2.22 -0.75 0.32
CA ALA A 42 2.95 0.04 -0.66
C ALA A 42 2.10 1.22 -1.17
N PRO A 43 2.57 2.47 -1.03
CA PRO A 43 1.82 3.63 -1.51
C PRO A 43 1.76 3.64 -3.04
N VAL A 44 0.61 4.02 -3.59
CA VAL A 44 0.46 4.21 -5.05
C VAL A 44 1.22 5.47 -5.48
N ARG A 45 2.23 5.30 -6.33
CA ARG A 45 2.95 6.43 -6.94
C ARG A 45 2.08 7.06 -8.02
N ARG A 46 1.40 8.16 -7.69
CA ARG A 46 0.51 8.89 -8.61
C ARG A 46 1.19 10.04 -9.34
N PHE A 47 2.37 10.44 -8.88
CA PHE A 47 3.11 11.55 -9.42
C PHE A 47 4.52 11.11 -9.77
N GLY A 48 4.95 11.41 -10.99
CA GLY A 48 6.29 11.17 -11.48
C GLY A 48 6.77 12.39 -12.27
N ILE A 49 7.94 12.90 -11.91
CA ILE A 49 8.63 13.94 -12.67
C ILE A 49 9.84 13.31 -13.33
N PHE A 50 10.00 13.54 -14.63
CA PHE A 50 11.17 13.15 -15.38
C PHE A 50 11.86 14.42 -15.87
N TYR A 51 13.13 14.58 -15.55
CA TYR A 51 13.95 15.70 -16.00
C TYR A 51 15.19 15.17 -16.71
N VAL A 52 15.44 15.69 -17.91
CA VAL A 52 16.59 15.34 -18.74
C VAL A 52 17.37 16.61 -19.04
N PRO A 53 18.53 16.84 -18.41
CA PRO A 53 19.37 18.01 -18.69
C PRO A 53 20.04 17.91 -20.07
N ASN A 54 20.54 19.04 -20.59
CA ASN A 54 21.32 19.15 -21.84
C ASN A 54 20.58 18.81 -23.16
N GLY A 55 19.41 19.40 -23.40
CA GLY A 55 18.75 19.36 -24.71
C GLY A 55 18.33 17.94 -25.14
N MET A 56 17.04 17.61 -25.01
CA MET A 56 16.59 16.29 -25.42
C MET A 56 16.79 16.07 -26.92
N SER A 57 17.56 15.04 -27.27
CA SER A 57 17.64 14.52 -28.63
C SER A 57 16.33 13.77 -28.94
N MET A 58 15.35 14.53 -29.45
CA MET A 58 14.01 14.02 -29.81
C MET A 58 14.01 12.75 -30.68
N PRO A 59 14.97 12.52 -31.61
CA PRO A 59 15.00 11.27 -32.39
C PRO A 59 15.06 9.97 -31.58
N TYR A 60 15.59 9.97 -30.35
CA TYR A 60 15.60 8.79 -29.47
C TYR A 60 14.34 8.66 -28.61
N TRP A 61 13.58 9.76 -28.46
CA TRP A 61 12.41 9.84 -27.59
C TRP A 61 11.09 9.74 -28.33
N SER A 62 11.05 10.11 -29.61
CA SER A 62 9.86 9.99 -30.44
C SER A 62 9.59 8.52 -30.78
N PRO A 63 8.36 8.02 -30.56
CA PRO A 63 7.96 6.69 -31.02
C PRO A 63 8.12 6.59 -32.54
N LYS A 64 8.64 5.45 -33.02
CA LYS A 64 8.82 5.21 -34.47
C LYS A 64 7.54 4.72 -35.16
N ALA A 65 6.58 4.23 -34.39
CA ALA A 65 5.30 3.74 -34.85
C ALA A 65 4.19 4.28 -33.94
N GLU A 66 3.01 4.47 -34.51
CA GLU A 66 1.79 4.76 -33.77
C GLU A 66 1.23 3.46 -33.15
N GLY A 67 0.47 3.61 -32.07
CA GLY A 67 -0.20 2.53 -31.35
C GLY A 67 -1.71 2.72 -31.37
#